data_AF-A0A644XK38-F1
#
_entry.id   AF-A0A644XK38-F1
#
_cell.length_a   1.000
_cell.length_b   1.000
_cell.length_c   1.000
_cell.angle_alpha   90.00
_cell.angle_beta   90.00
_cell.angle_gamma   90.00
#
_symmetry.space_group_name_H-M   'P 1'
#
loop_
_entity.id
_entity.type
_entity.pdbx_description
1 polymer ?
#
loop_
_entity_poly.entity_id
_entity_poly.type
_entity_poly.pdbx_seq_one_letter_code
_entity_poly.pdbx_strand_id
1 'polypeptide(L)'
;MRKIGWILSALMLLSLSACDDPGGAGGGGQEGKYAWVLVETVDHELSEQKSTEKNFEFTYTFDYNRGSYGVRSVYDGETREVFEKKYIHGEAYGARCEFSEPPQTIGVGETVTLDVSMTETENTLSGWEGLAHGYAKFVDAEQSFTGSSSSDISFRDGTSSGENRQQTLNTSEGISFVEAEISAIPPEGKRGDRITLRLVFNIGPLAVGTDYVYELKRK
;
A
#
# COMPACT_ATOMS: atom_id res chain seq x y z
N MET A 1 79.05 -20.49 -14.63
CA MET A 1 78.19 -21.27 -15.53
C MET A 1 77.14 -20.31 -16.09
N ARG A 2 77.43 -19.61 -17.21
CA ARG A 2 76.86 -19.73 -18.58
C ARG A 2 75.31 -19.79 -18.63
N LYS A 3 74.54 -19.08 -19.46
CA LYS A 3 74.55 -17.82 -20.24
C LYS A 3 73.30 -17.89 -21.16
N ILE A 4 72.63 -16.74 -21.45
CA ILE A 4 71.72 -16.47 -22.62
C ILE A 4 70.33 -17.16 -22.52
N GLY A 5 69.15 -16.62 -22.89
CA GLY A 5 68.67 -15.41 -23.59
C GLY A 5 67.43 -15.78 -24.45
N TRP A 6 66.65 -14.79 -24.91
CA TRP A 6 65.64 -14.81 -26.01
C TRP A 6 64.25 -15.44 -25.71
N ILE A 7 63.12 -14.70 -25.79
CA ILE A 7 62.30 -14.19 -26.94
C ILE A 7 61.21 -15.18 -27.42
N LEU A 8 59.97 -14.67 -27.41
CA LEU A 8 58.77 -14.87 -28.26
C LEU A 8 58.26 -16.26 -28.72
N SER A 9 56.92 -16.34 -28.63
CA SER A 9 55.96 -16.69 -29.69
C SER A 9 55.38 -18.10 -29.80
N ALA A 10 54.04 -18.09 -29.74
CA ALA A 10 53.08 -18.83 -30.56
C ALA A 10 53.02 -20.36 -30.34
N LEU A 11 51.96 -21.10 -30.62
CA LEU A 11 50.68 -20.88 -31.29
C LEU A 11 49.78 -22.08 -30.87
N MET A 12 48.47 -21.89 -30.94
CA MET A 12 47.37 -22.87 -31.05
C MET A 12 47.70 -24.38 -31.07
N LEU A 13 46.90 -25.20 -30.37
CA LEU A 13 45.67 -25.77 -30.94
C LEU A 13 44.89 -26.58 -29.89
N LEU A 14 43.56 -26.45 -29.98
CA LEU A 14 42.55 -27.23 -29.28
C LEU A 14 42.67 -28.74 -29.58
N SER A 15 42.45 -29.56 -28.55
CA SER A 15 41.63 -30.77 -28.72
C SER A 15 40.82 -31.01 -27.45
N LEU A 16 39.50 -31.11 -27.64
CA LEU A 16 38.52 -31.41 -26.60
C LEU A 16 38.74 -32.82 -26.06
N SER A 17 38.55 -33.00 -24.76
CA SER A 17 37.99 -34.23 -24.21
C SER A 17 37.13 -33.85 -23.01
N ALA A 18 35.83 -34.11 -23.17
CA ALA A 18 34.84 -34.00 -22.11
C ALA A 18 35.15 -35.01 -21.01
N CYS A 19 35.13 -34.53 -19.77
CA CYS A 19 34.82 -35.35 -18.60
C CYS A 19 33.78 -34.57 -17.81
N ASP A 20 32.63 -35.20 -17.62
CA ASP A 20 31.55 -34.74 -16.77
C ASP A 20 31.95 -34.74 -15.29
N ASP A 21 31.60 -33.62 -14.63
CA ASP A 21 31.26 -33.37 -13.22
C ASP A 21 32.35 -33.59 -12.12
N PRO A 22 32.27 -32.94 -10.93
CA PRO A 22 31.16 -32.14 -10.39
C PRO A 22 31.52 -30.80 -9.71
N GLY A 23 30.56 -29.87 -9.74
CA GLY A 23 30.46 -28.82 -8.73
C GLY A 23 31.03 -27.46 -9.12
N GLY A 24 30.18 -26.44 -9.08
CA GLY A 24 30.60 -25.06 -9.14
C GLY A 24 29.50 -24.15 -9.62
N ALA A 25 28.97 -23.36 -8.70
CA ALA A 25 28.15 -22.19 -8.95
C ALA A 25 28.70 -21.38 -10.14
N GLY A 26 27.83 -21.04 -11.08
CA GLY A 26 28.13 -20.18 -12.21
C GLY A 26 26.83 -19.62 -12.76
N GLY A 27 26.56 -18.35 -12.42
CA GLY A 27 25.43 -17.61 -12.93
C GLY A 27 25.38 -17.61 -14.45
N GLY A 28 24.16 -17.71 -14.98
CA GLY A 28 23.92 -17.72 -16.41
C GLY A 28 22.49 -18.12 -16.71
N GLY A 29 21.56 -17.21 -16.49
CA GLY A 29 20.14 -17.44 -16.75
C GLY A 29 19.33 -16.14 -16.84
N GLN A 30 19.85 -15.11 -17.51
CA GLN A 30 18.96 -14.09 -18.09
C GLN A 30 18.23 -14.74 -19.27
N GLU A 31 17.06 -15.31 -19.03
CA GLU A 31 16.05 -15.52 -20.08
C GLU A 31 14.64 -15.64 -19.48
N GLY A 32 14.02 -14.47 -19.34
CA GLY A 32 12.65 -14.26 -18.85
C GLY A 32 12.60 -13.36 -17.62
N LYS A 33 12.65 -12.04 -17.79
CA LYS A 33 12.51 -11.12 -16.65
C LYS A 33 11.12 -11.32 -16.04
N TYR A 34 11.05 -11.85 -14.82
CA TYR A 34 9.78 -11.92 -14.10
C TYR A 34 9.37 -10.53 -13.61
N ALA A 35 8.07 -10.28 -13.56
CA ALA A 35 7.48 -9.08 -13.00
C ALA A 35 6.12 -9.41 -12.39
N TRP A 36 5.74 -8.66 -11.37
CA TRP A 36 4.38 -8.64 -10.84
C TRP A 36 3.51 -7.90 -11.86
N VAL A 37 2.57 -8.60 -12.48
CA VAL A 37 1.66 -8.02 -13.48
C VAL A 37 0.27 -7.91 -12.88
N LEU A 38 -0.36 -6.74 -12.98
CA LEU A 38 -1.74 -6.56 -12.53
C LEU A 38 -2.66 -7.49 -13.32
N VAL A 39 -3.43 -8.33 -12.63
CA VAL A 39 -4.34 -9.30 -13.26
C VAL A 39 -5.79 -9.07 -12.89
N GLU A 40 -6.05 -8.40 -11.76
CA GLU A 40 -7.39 -8.22 -11.23
C GLU A 40 -7.44 -6.97 -10.36
N THR A 41 -8.61 -6.32 -10.33
CA THR A 41 -8.91 -5.22 -9.44
C THR A 41 -10.23 -5.52 -8.73
N VAL A 42 -10.23 -5.50 -7.40
CA VAL A 42 -11.39 -5.79 -6.57
C VAL A 42 -11.78 -4.54 -5.80
N ASP A 43 -13.04 -4.15 -5.94
CA ASP A 43 -13.59 -2.96 -5.31
C ASP A 43 -14.21 -3.31 -3.96
N HIS A 44 -13.82 -2.60 -2.92
CA HIS A 44 -14.36 -2.71 -1.56
C HIS A 44 -15.13 -1.44 -1.23
N GLU A 45 -16.33 -1.35 -1.79
CA GLU A 45 -17.22 -0.21 -1.62
C GLU A 45 -18.15 -0.39 -0.41
N LEU A 46 -18.47 0.73 0.22
CA LEU A 46 -19.58 0.87 1.14
C LEU A 46 -20.48 1.97 0.58
N SER A 47 -21.77 1.91 0.89
CA SER A 47 -22.72 2.96 0.53
C SER A 47 -23.08 3.76 1.78
N GLU A 48 -24.20 3.44 2.42
CA GLU A 48 -24.60 3.98 3.71
C GLU A 48 -24.36 2.95 4.80
N GLN A 49 -23.77 3.37 5.92
CA GLN A 49 -23.63 2.57 7.13
C GLN A 49 -24.19 3.33 8.32
N LYS A 50 -24.81 2.62 9.27
CA LYS A 50 -25.29 3.22 10.51
C LYS A 50 -24.59 2.60 11.69
N SER A 51 -24.20 3.43 12.64
CA SER A 51 -23.70 2.94 13.91
C SER A 51 -24.78 2.13 14.63
N THR A 52 -24.36 1.02 15.23
CA THR A 52 -25.21 0.16 16.06
C THR A 52 -25.02 0.44 17.54
N GLU A 53 -24.10 1.34 17.91
CA GLU A 53 -23.77 1.61 19.30
C GLU A 53 -24.68 2.68 19.89
N LYS A 54 -25.32 2.34 21.01
CA LYS A 54 -26.18 3.27 21.76
C LYS A 54 -25.36 4.47 22.22
N ASN A 55 -25.88 5.67 22.03
CA ASN A 55 -25.23 6.96 22.29
C ASN A 55 -24.15 7.35 21.28
N PHE A 56 -23.90 6.56 20.24
CA PHE A 56 -22.98 6.87 19.15
C PHE A 56 -23.72 6.72 17.83
N GLU A 57 -24.91 7.31 17.72
CA GLU A 57 -25.74 7.21 16.54
C GLU A 57 -25.17 8.08 15.42
N PHE A 58 -24.53 7.45 14.43
CA PHE A 58 -24.02 8.11 13.24
C PHE A 58 -24.53 7.42 11.98
N THR A 59 -24.86 8.21 10.96
CA THR A 59 -24.98 7.76 9.58
C THR A 59 -23.72 8.15 8.82
N TYR A 60 -23.09 7.16 8.18
CA TYR A 60 -21.93 7.31 7.32
C TYR A 60 -22.36 7.11 5.88
N THR A 61 -22.05 8.06 5.01
CA THR A 61 -22.21 7.92 3.56
C THR A 61 -20.85 7.95 2.91
N PHE A 62 -20.56 6.94 2.10
CA PHE A 62 -19.30 6.81 1.38
C PHE A 62 -19.47 7.19 -0.09
N ASP A 63 -18.45 7.81 -0.64
CA ASP A 63 -18.28 8.05 -2.07
C ASP A 63 -17.08 7.25 -2.54
N TYR A 64 -17.27 6.41 -3.55
CA TYR A 64 -16.27 5.46 -3.98
C TYR A 64 -15.88 5.68 -5.44
N ASN A 65 -14.58 5.89 -5.65
CA ASN A 65 -13.92 5.69 -6.92
C ASN A 65 -12.56 5.03 -6.66
N ARG A 66 -12.04 4.27 -7.62
CA ARG A 66 -10.72 3.63 -7.47
C ARG A 66 -9.66 4.70 -7.28
N GLY A 67 -8.95 4.63 -6.16
CA GLY A 67 -7.94 5.63 -5.77
C GLY A 67 -8.50 6.96 -5.28
N SER A 68 -9.82 7.15 -5.15
CA SER A 68 -10.41 8.35 -4.54
C SER A 68 -11.62 7.96 -3.69
N TYR A 69 -11.46 8.08 -2.37
CA TYR A 69 -12.41 7.57 -1.40
C TYR A 69 -12.90 8.73 -0.52
N GLY A 70 -14.21 8.92 -0.46
CA GLY A 70 -14.86 9.93 0.36
C GLY A 70 -15.70 9.31 1.46
N VAL A 71 -15.79 9.99 2.59
CA VAL A 71 -16.75 9.67 3.64
C VAL A 71 -17.33 10.95 4.22
N ARG A 72 -18.60 10.87 4.61
CA ARG A 72 -19.29 11.87 5.42
C ARG A 72 -20.02 11.16 6.54
N SER A 73 -19.73 11.51 7.78
CA SER A 73 -20.46 11.07 8.97
C SER A 73 -21.36 12.19 9.47
N VAL A 74 -22.57 11.84 9.90
CA VAL A 74 -23.54 12.75 10.52
C VAL A 74 -23.98 12.16 11.85
N TYR A 75 -23.93 12.96 12.91
CA TYR A 75 -24.46 12.55 14.21
C TYR A 75 -26.00 12.62 14.20
N ASP A 76 -26.64 11.46 14.30
CA ASP A 76 -28.10 11.33 14.31
C ASP A 76 -28.69 11.30 15.72
N GLY A 77 -27.84 11.22 16.75
CA GLY A 77 -28.29 11.18 18.15
C GLY A 77 -28.91 12.50 18.60
N GLU A 78 -29.52 12.46 19.79
CA GLU A 78 -30.12 13.66 20.40
C GLU A 78 -29.04 14.67 20.80
N THR A 79 -29.32 15.96 20.57
CA THR A 79 -28.48 17.04 21.11
C THR A 79 -28.38 16.93 22.62
N ARG A 80 -27.16 16.89 23.13
CA ARG A 80 -26.89 16.71 24.56
C ARG A 80 -25.59 17.37 24.98
N GLU A 81 -25.49 17.63 26.27
CA GLU A 81 -24.26 18.09 26.90
C GLU A 81 -23.80 17.00 27.87
N VAL A 82 -22.56 16.54 27.70
CA VAL A 82 -21.94 15.58 28.62
C VAL A 82 -20.62 16.17 29.08
N PHE A 83 -20.55 16.47 30.38
CA PHE A 83 -19.51 17.33 30.96
C PHE A 83 -19.48 18.71 30.27
N GLU A 84 -18.35 19.10 29.68
CA GLU A 84 -18.15 20.38 28.99
C GLU A 84 -18.29 20.25 27.46
N LYS A 85 -18.60 19.05 26.95
CA LYS A 85 -18.76 18.79 25.51
C LYS A 85 -20.23 18.83 25.11
N LYS A 86 -20.50 19.60 24.06
CA LYS A 86 -21.80 19.64 23.40
C LYS A 86 -21.78 18.75 22.17
N TYR A 87 -22.71 17.82 22.11
CA TYR A 87 -22.97 16.98 20.95
C TYR A 87 -24.27 17.47 20.34
N ILE A 88 -24.25 17.84 19.07
CA ILE A 88 -25.34 18.56 18.40
C ILE A 88 -25.86 17.67 17.29
N HIS A 89 -27.14 17.32 17.36
CA HIS A 89 -27.81 16.58 16.29
C HIS A 89 -27.58 17.25 14.92
N GLY A 90 -27.13 16.46 13.94
CA GLY A 90 -26.83 16.92 12.60
C GLY A 90 -25.41 17.46 12.40
N GLU A 91 -24.57 17.53 13.45
CA GLU A 91 -23.15 17.82 13.26
C GLU A 91 -22.50 16.72 12.41
N ALA A 92 -21.53 17.11 11.60
CA ALA A 92 -21.00 16.28 10.55
C ALA A 92 -19.49 16.47 10.38
N TYR A 93 -18.86 15.39 9.94
CA TYR A 93 -17.47 15.35 9.54
C TYR A 93 -17.36 14.69 8.16
N GLY A 94 -16.53 15.27 7.30
CA GLY A 94 -16.28 14.77 5.97
C GLY A 94 -14.79 14.71 5.68
N ALA A 95 -14.35 13.66 5.00
CA ALA A 95 -12.98 13.49 4.59
C ALA A 95 -12.90 12.79 3.23
N ARG A 96 -11.86 13.13 2.46
CA ARG A 96 -11.50 12.45 1.22
C ARG A 96 -10.04 12.05 1.26
N CYS A 97 -9.74 10.86 0.73
CA CYS A 97 -8.40 10.35 0.53
C CYS A 97 -8.21 9.98 -0.94
N GLU A 98 -7.12 10.44 -1.53
CA GLU A 98 -6.78 10.18 -2.93
C GLU A 98 -5.38 9.56 -3.03
N PHE A 99 -5.24 8.59 -3.92
CA PHE A 99 -3.97 7.93 -4.23
C PHE A 99 -3.67 8.10 -5.72
N SER A 100 -2.38 8.19 -6.07
CA SER A 100 -1.97 8.02 -7.45
C SER A 100 -2.24 6.58 -7.94
N GLU A 101 -2.35 6.42 -9.27
CA GLU A 101 -2.68 5.13 -9.87
C GLU A 101 -1.56 4.09 -9.65
N PRO A 102 -1.87 2.90 -9.12
CA PRO A 102 -0.89 1.83 -8.99
C PRO A 102 -0.32 1.38 -10.35
N PRO A 103 0.97 0.98 -10.41
CA PRO A 103 1.60 0.57 -11.66
C PRO A 103 0.97 -0.73 -12.19
N GLN A 104 0.85 -0.85 -13.51
CA GLN A 104 0.33 -2.07 -14.16
C GLN A 104 1.32 -3.24 -14.12
N THR A 105 2.61 -2.95 -13.92
CA THR A 105 3.68 -3.95 -13.83
C THR A 105 4.75 -3.44 -12.87
N ILE A 106 5.22 -4.31 -11.97
CA ILE A 106 6.28 -4.02 -11.01
C ILE A 106 7.40 -5.04 -11.21
N GLY A 107 8.61 -4.58 -11.51
CA GLY A 107 9.79 -5.43 -11.57
C GLY A 107 10.09 -6.08 -10.23
N VAL A 108 10.69 -7.27 -10.25
CA VAL A 108 11.16 -7.90 -9.00
C VAL A 108 12.21 -7.01 -8.33
N GLY A 109 11.97 -6.65 -7.05
CA GLY A 109 12.82 -5.76 -6.28
C GLY A 109 12.65 -4.26 -6.60
N GLU A 110 11.72 -3.89 -7.47
CA GLU A 110 11.39 -2.50 -7.75
C GLU A 110 10.61 -1.87 -6.59
N THR A 111 10.98 -0.65 -6.21
CA THR A 111 10.21 0.17 -5.27
C THR A 111 8.97 0.71 -5.97
N VAL A 112 7.80 0.49 -5.36
CA VAL A 112 6.56 1.16 -5.76
C VAL A 112 6.40 2.40 -4.90
N THR A 113 6.13 3.53 -5.56
CA THR A 113 5.87 4.82 -4.94
C THR A 113 4.48 5.28 -5.34
N LEU A 114 3.72 5.78 -4.36
CA LEU A 114 2.39 6.37 -4.54
C LEU A 114 2.36 7.75 -3.90
N ASP A 115 1.68 8.68 -4.56
CA ASP A 115 1.26 9.93 -3.93
C ASP A 115 -0.04 9.65 -3.18
N VAL A 116 -0.16 10.15 -1.97
CA VAL A 116 -1.39 10.10 -1.19
C VAL A 116 -1.72 11.50 -0.67
N SER A 117 -2.96 11.91 -0.84
CA SER A 117 -3.50 13.12 -0.22
C SER A 117 -4.73 12.79 0.61
N MET A 118 -4.92 13.54 1.68
CA MET A 118 -6.11 13.49 2.51
C MET A 118 -6.57 14.92 2.80
N THR A 119 -7.86 15.17 2.67
CA THR A 119 -8.46 16.49 2.90
C THR A 119 -9.73 16.36 3.71
N GLU A 120 -9.87 17.17 4.75
CA GLU A 120 -11.14 17.40 5.43
C GLU A 120 -12.08 18.18 4.50
N THR A 121 -13.26 17.62 4.23
CA THR A 121 -14.24 18.22 3.32
C THR A 121 -15.40 18.91 4.05
N GLU A 122 -15.63 18.56 5.31
CA GLU A 122 -16.65 19.16 6.18
C GLU A 122 -16.26 18.96 7.64
N ASN A 123 -16.45 19.99 8.47
CA ASN A 123 -16.28 19.86 9.90
C ASN A 123 -17.19 20.86 10.62
N THR A 124 -18.24 20.33 11.25
CA THR A 124 -19.15 21.08 12.12
C THR A 124 -19.19 20.52 13.53
N LEU A 125 -18.20 19.66 13.87
CA LEU A 125 -18.16 18.95 15.13
C LEU A 125 -17.91 19.92 16.29
N SER A 126 -18.71 19.82 17.34
CA SER A 126 -18.54 20.60 18.59
C SER A 126 -18.04 19.76 19.76
N GLY A 127 -18.40 18.48 19.80
CA GLY A 127 -18.05 17.56 20.89
C GLY A 127 -17.27 16.33 20.45
N TRP A 128 -17.39 15.97 19.17
CA TRP A 128 -16.71 14.84 18.56
C TRP A 128 -15.36 15.22 17.97
N GLU A 129 -14.60 14.17 17.66
CA GLU A 129 -13.34 14.26 16.92
C GLU A 129 -13.54 13.59 15.56
N GLY A 130 -13.13 14.28 14.50
CA GLY A 130 -13.00 13.71 13.16
C GLY A 130 -11.64 13.06 13.03
N LEU A 131 -11.63 11.76 12.80
CA LEU A 131 -10.42 10.96 12.61
C LEU A 131 -10.59 10.06 11.41
N ALA A 132 -9.72 10.22 10.42
CA ALA A 132 -9.70 9.39 9.22
C ALA A 132 -8.26 9.02 8.86
N HIS A 133 -8.08 7.82 8.30
CA HIS A 133 -6.78 7.33 7.91
C HIS A 133 -6.77 6.83 6.46
N GLY A 134 -5.66 7.09 5.77
CA GLY A 134 -5.37 6.61 4.42
C GLY A 134 -4.04 5.88 4.42
N TYR A 135 -3.99 4.67 3.87
CA TYR A 135 -2.76 3.89 3.80
C TYR A 135 -2.76 2.90 2.64
N ALA A 136 -1.55 2.42 2.31
CA ALA A 136 -1.34 1.37 1.34
C ALA A 136 -0.46 0.25 1.93
N LYS A 137 -0.70 -1.00 1.48
CA LYS A 137 0.12 -2.15 1.88
C LYS A 137 0.15 -3.23 0.80
N PHE A 138 1.24 -3.99 0.74
CA PHE A 138 1.25 -5.30 0.08
C PHE A 138 0.80 -6.38 1.04
N VAL A 139 -0.10 -7.25 0.59
CA VAL A 139 -0.63 -8.39 1.34
C VAL A 139 -0.71 -9.64 0.47
N ASP A 140 -0.94 -10.79 1.12
CA ASP A 140 -1.29 -12.03 0.43
C ASP A 140 -2.62 -11.86 -0.33
N ALA A 141 -2.70 -12.36 -1.56
CA ALA A 141 -3.85 -12.14 -2.43
C ALA A 141 -5.17 -12.72 -1.91
N GLU A 142 -5.12 -13.73 -1.03
CA GLU A 142 -6.30 -14.36 -0.44
C GLU A 142 -6.67 -13.73 0.92
N GLN A 143 -5.91 -12.74 1.39
CA GLN A 143 -6.19 -12.04 2.65
C GLN A 143 -7.47 -11.20 2.53
N SER A 144 -8.39 -11.35 3.49
CA SER A 144 -9.59 -10.51 3.60
C SER A 144 -9.26 -9.02 3.68
N PHE A 145 -10.15 -8.16 3.19
CA PHE A 145 -9.90 -6.71 3.05
C PHE A 145 -9.46 -6.03 4.35
N THR A 146 -10.16 -6.34 5.44
CA THR A 146 -9.86 -5.82 6.78
C THR A 146 -8.91 -6.69 7.59
N GLY A 147 -8.37 -7.76 6.98
CA GLY A 147 -7.40 -8.64 7.59
C GLY A 147 -6.04 -7.98 7.79
N SER A 148 -5.25 -8.56 8.69
CA SER A 148 -3.87 -8.17 8.93
C SER A 148 -2.99 -9.40 9.14
N SER A 149 -1.77 -9.37 8.62
CA SER A 149 -0.74 -10.37 8.87
C SER A 149 0.57 -9.70 9.28
N SER A 150 1.41 -10.40 10.04
CA SER A 150 2.78 -9.97 10.31
C SER A 150 3.66 -9.93 9.05
N SER A 151 3.21 -10.54 7.95
CA SER A 151 3.86 -10.51 6.64
C SER A 151 3.43 -9.33 5.77
N ASP A 152 2.46 -8.51 6.21
CA ASP A 152 2.02 -7.34 5.46
C ASP A 152 3.17 -6.32 5.36
N ILE A 153 3.35 -5.75 4.17
CA ILE A 153 4.37 -4.72 3.92
C ILE A 153 3.66 -3.38 3.75
N SER A 154 3.66 -2.56 4.80
CA SER A 154 3.11 -1.20 4.74
C SER A 154 3.99 -0.29 3.91
N PHE A 155 3.35 0.55 3.09
CA PHE A 155 3.99 1.72 2.50
C PHE A 155 4.33 2.73 3.60
N ARG A 156 5.43 3.46 3.42
CA ARG A 156 5.95 4.41 4.41
C ARG A 156 6.32 5.72 3.75
N ASP A 157 6.10 6.83 4.45
CA ASP A 157 6.70 8.11 4.05
C ASP A 157 8.19 8.14 4.40
N GLY A 158 8.99 8.82 3.58
CA GLY A 158 10.45 8.90 3.73
C GLY A 158 10.92 9.82 4.87
N THR A 159 10.10 10.08 5.89
CA THR A 159 10.44 11.05 6.94
C THR A 159 11.32 10.43 8.03
N SER A 160 12.41 11.13 8.35
CA SER A 160 13.57 10.62 9.09
C SER A 160 13.42 10.45 10.60
N SER A 161 12.20 10.52 11.18
CA SER A 161 12.02 10.45 12.65
C SER A 161 10.96 9.45 13.14
N GLY A 162 10.42 8.61 12.26
CA GLY A 162 9.47 7.56 12.63
C GLY A 162 8.56 7.29 11.45
N GLU A 163 8.93 6.31 10.65
CA GLU A 163 8.27 5.97 9.39
C GLU A 163 6.76 5.80 9.60
N ASN A 164 5.96 6.75 9.12
CA ASN A 164 4.52 6.69 9.29
C ASN A 164 3.92 5.74 8.24
N ARG A 165 3.12 4.78 8.72
CA ARG A 165 2.49 3.73 7.89
C ARG A 165 1.10 4.13 7.41
N GLN A 166 0.58 5.26 7.89
CA GLN A 166 -0.74 5.77 7.55
C GLN A 166 -0.78 7.29 7.60
N GLN A 167 -1.44 7.90 6.63
CA GLN A 167 -1.76 9.32 6.68
C GLN A 167 -3.00 9.53 7.54
N THR A 168 -3.06 10.63 8.28
CA THR A 168 -4.09 10.86 9.29
C THR A 168 -4.62 12.29 9.19
N LEU A 169 -5.94 12.41 9.08
CA LEU A 169 -6.64 13.64 9.41
C LEU A 169 -7.12 13.54 10.85
N ASN A 170 -6.91 14.59 11.62
CA ASN A 170 -7.30 14.63 13.02
C ASN A 170 -7.72 16.05 13.42
N THR A 171 -9.01 16.23 13.70
CA THR A 171 -9.55 17.53 14.11
C THR A 171 -9.05 17.99 15.48
N SER A 172 -8.75 17.06 16.40
CA SER A 172 -8.25 17.40 17.74
C SER A 172 -6.82 17.95 17.70
N GLU A 173 -6.04 17.53 16.70
CA GLU A 173 -4.68 18.02 16.44
C GLU A 173 -4.64 19.15 15.39
N GLY A 174 -5.80 19.54 14.83
CA GLY A 174 -5.90 20.57 13.80
C GLY A 174 -5.35 20.14 12.43
N ILE A 175 -5.23 18.84 12.18
CA ILE A 175 -4.74 18.26 10.93
C ILE A 175 -5.92 18.05 9.98
N SER A 176 -6.19 19.05 9.13
CA SER A 176 -7.27 19.02 8.13
C SER A 176 -6.79 18.70 6.71
N PHE A 177 -5.48 18.61 6.49
CA PHE A 177 -4.88 18.25 5.20
C PHE A 177 -3.56 17.52 5.40
N VAL A 178 -3.31 16.49 4.58
CA VAL A 178 -2.04 15.76 4.49
C VAL A 178 -1.75 15.45 3.03
N GLU A 179 -0.49 15.57 2.64
CA GLU A 179 0.03 15.10 1.35
C GLU A 179 1.38 14.44 1.60
N ALA A 180 1.57 13.24 1.06
CA ALA A 180 2.79 12.47 1.24
C ALA A 180 3.08 11.61 0.02
N GLU A 181 4.38 11.41 -0.23
CA GLU A 181 4.86 10.34 -1.09
C GLU A 181 5.18 9.13 -0.20
N ILE A 182 4.53 7.99 -0.48
CA ILE A 182 4.70 6.75 0.28
C ILE A 182 5.26 5.65 -0.62
N SER A 183 6.12 4.79 -0.08
CA SER A 183 6.73 3.73 -0.87
C SER A 183 6.91 2.40 -0.13
N ALA A 184 6.98 1.32 -0.90
CA ALA A 184 7.32 -0.03 -0.44
C ALA A 184 7.90 -0.87 -1.59
N ILE A 185 8.63 -1.92 -1.23
CA ILE A 185 9.08 -2.96 -2.17
C ILE A 185 8.14 -4.17 -1.98
N PRO A 186 7.53 -4.73 -3.04
CA PRO A 186 6.74 -5.95 -2.93
C PRO A 186 7.57 -7.11 -2.37
N PRO A 187 6.95 -8.15 -1.79
CA PRO A 187 7.69 -9.32 -1.37
C PRO A 187 8.32 -10.02 -2.57
N GLU A 188 9.36 -10.82 -2.30
CA GLU A 188 9.86 -11.78 -3.28
C GLU A 188 8.80 -12.85 -3.58
N GLY A 189 8.94 -13.53 -4.72
CA GLY A 189 8.01 -14.59 -5.10
C GLY A 189 8.57 -15.49 -6.18
N LYS A 190 7.80 -16.53 -6.51
CA LYS A 190 8.02 -17.44 -7.64
C LYS A 190 6.87 -17.32 -8.64
N ARG A 191 7.08 -17.84 -9.84
CA ARG A 191 6.10 -17.81 -10.92
C ARG A 191 4.73 -18.32 -10.43
N GLY A 192 3.69 -17.55 -10.71
CA GLY A 192 2.31 -17.88 -10.36
C GLY A 192 1.90 -17.48 -8.94
N ASP A 193 2.82 -17.00 -8.11
CA ASP A 193 2.46 -16.38 -6.84
C ASP A 193 1.62 -15.13 -7.10
N ARG A 194 0.74 -14.80 -6.14
CA ARG A 194 -0.12 -13.62 -6.19
C ARG A 194 0.07 -12.76 -4.94
N ILE A 195 0.05 -11.46 -5.13
CA ILE A 195 0.04 -10.46 -4.06
C ILE A 195 -1.00 -9.40 -4.36
N THR A 196 -1.42 -8.67 -3.35
CA THR A 196 -2.32 -7.53 -3.52
C THR A 196 -1.64 -6.26 -3.02
N LEU A 197 -1.59 -5.24 -3.87
CA LEU A 197 -1.41 -3.86 -3.41
C LEU A 197 -2.80 -3.35 -3.02
N ARG A 198 -2.99 -3.10 -1.72
CA ARG A 198 -4.26 -2.65 -1.15
C ARG A 198 -4.17 -1.18 -0.81
N LEU A 199 -5.08 -0.38 -1.36
CA LEU A 199 -5.33 1.00 -0.96
C LEU A 199 -6.52 1.02 0.00
N VAL A 200 -6.38 1.72 1.14
CA VAL A 200 -7.45 1.79 2.15
C VAL A 200 -7.66 3.22 2.60
N PHE A 201 -8.94 3.57 2.74
CA PHE A 201 -9.39 4.74 3.48
C PHE A 201 -10.40 4.29 4.55
N ASN A 202 -10.20 4.69 5.80
CA ASN A 202 -11.09 4.30 6.89
C ASN A 202 -11.42 5.44 7.86
N ILE A 203 -12.60 5.32 8.45
CA ILE A 203 -13.08 6.12 9.58
C ILE A 203 -13.55 5.14 10.68
N GLY A 204 -12.86 5.15 11.81
CA GLY A 204 -13.05 4.13 12.84
C GLY A 204 -12.92 2.70 12.26
N PRO A 205 -13.90 1.80 12.47
CA PRO A 205 -13.86 0.43 11.97
C PRO A 205 -14.32 0.28 10.51
N LEU A 206 -14.88 1.33 9.90
CA LEU A 206 -15.42 1.28 8.55
C LEU A 206 -14.32 1.63 7.56
N ALA A 207 -14.09 0.75 6.58
CA ALA A 207 -13.05 0.90 5.58
C ALA A 207 -13.63 0.70 4.18
N VAL A 208 -13.17 1.54 3.25
CA VAL A 208 -13.37 1.41 1.80
C VAL A 208 -12.01 1.37 1.13
N GLY A 209 -11.95 0.81 -0.07
CA GLY A 209 -10.69 0.78 -0.80
C GLY A 209 -10.69 -0.09 -2.04
N THR A 210 -9.50 -0.34 -2.56
CA THR A 210 -9.31 -1.11 -3.79
C THR A 210 -8.14 -2.06 -3.61
N ASP A 211 -8.35 -3.31 -3.99
CA ASP A 211 -7.31 -4.32 -4.09
C ASP A 211 -6.85 -4.44 -5.53
N TYR A 212 -5.57 -4.21 -5.77
CA TYR A 212 -4.90 -4.42 -7.06
C TYR A 212 -4.10 -5.71 -6.97
N VAL A 213 -4.61 -6.78 -7.58
CA VAL A 213 -4.04 -8.12 -7.46
C VAL A 213 -3.03 -8.35 -8.59
N TYR A 214 -1.80 -8.66 -8.22
CA TYR A 214 -0.71 -8.94 -9.13
C TYR A 214 -0.37 -10.43 -9.12
N GLU A 215 0.06 -10.95 -10.25
CA GLU A 215 0.61 -12.30 -10.38
C GLU A 215 2.03 -12.22 -10.94
N LEU A 216 2.97 -13.00 -10.38
CA LEU A 216 4.35 -13.02 -10.85
C LEU A 216 4.46 -13.84 -12.15
N LYS A 217 4.68 -13.13 -13.27
CA LYS A 217 4.74 -13.71 -14.62
C LYS A 217 6.05 -13.37 -15.30
N ARG A 218 6.43 -14.19 -16.29
CA ARG A 218 7.52 -13.86 -17.21
C ARG A 218 7.03 -12.71 -18.12
N LYS A 219 7.80 -11.63 -18.18
CA LYS A 219 7.59 -10.50 -19.09
C LYS A 219 7.82 -10.90 -20.54
#